data_AF-A0A433MT93-F1
#
_entry.id   AF-A0A433MT93-F1
#
_cell.length_a   1.000
_cell.length_b   1.000
_cell.length_c   1.000
_cell.angle_alpha   90.00
_cell.angle_beta   90.00
_cell.angle_gamma   90.00
#
_symmetry.space_group_name_H-M   'P 1'
#
loop_
_entity.id
_entity.type
_entity.pdbx_description
1 polymer ?
#
loop_
_entity_poly.entity_id
_entity_poly.type
_entity_poly.pdbx_seq_one_letter_code
_entity_poly.pdbx_strand_id
1 'polypeptide(L)'
;MHFVPADRLSTDENERHAMLRTYFCDKDALPIPAQGGWELELAWPTGKDRHVDPALDQGLRWWRGNLDLGDMPFARRREGKILTALYDTWTLHSWSEWLERSDAHPSDGIVILHVDDHRDLGSPRLFLRDGKWVDAITLQAFDLRDPASVERSIQSGAVGMGSFMTPFLHLFPQADVRHLCQPPKTSVTRRCSFRATTEPDTLLDPGSLRPAIELQEESEGLGTYLATPDMDTWLAGIGDQPVLLHIDMDYFNNRYDGDSDWKTRSEVLDPDSRSVGERIDALTAALARHALGQRLEDVTIAFSPGFFPAELWQEADERLRRGLEEIL
;
A
#
# COMPACT_ATOMS: atom_id res chain seq x y z
N MET A 1 -8.87 -5.30 -22.54
CA MET A 1 -7.94 -6.19 -23.26
C MET A 1 -6.74 -5.37 -23.70
N HIS A 2 -5.53 -5.79 -23.35
CA HIS A 2 -4.28 -5.07 -23.64
C HIS A 2 -3.39 -5.93 -24.53
N PHE A 3 -2.93 -5.39 -25.66
CA PHE A 3 -2.05 -6.15 -26.54
C PHE A 3 -0.59 -6.05 -26.09
N VAL A 4 0.08 -7.19 -25.99
CA VAL A 4 1.50 -7.31 -25.69
C VAL A 4 2.18 -8.09 -26.83
N PRO A 5 3.18 -7.50 -27.52
CA PRO A 5 3.94 -8.19 -28.56
C PRO A 5 4.56 -9.51 -28.11
N ALA A 6 4.67 -10.48 -29.03
CA ALA A 6 5.11 -11.84 -28.73
C ALA A 6 6.51 -11.94 -28.10
N ASP A 7 7.38 -10.98 -28.37
CA ASP A 7 8.76 -10.93 -27.87
C ASP A 7 8.88 -10.37 -26.44
N ARG A 8 7.79 -9.86 -25.86
CA ARG A 8 7.77 -9.28 -24.50
C ARG A 8 7.37 -10.25 -23.39
N LEU A 9 6.84 -11.42 -23.75
CA LEU A 9 6.46 -12.46 -22.80
C LEU A 9 7.13 -13.77 -23.19
N SER A 10 7.57 -14.55 -22.20
CA SER A 10 8.13 -15.87 -22.46
C SER A 10 7.11 -16.76 -23.18
N THR A 11 7.62 -17.61 -24.08
CA THR A 11 6.82 -18.69 -24.66
C THR A 11 6.57 -19.81 -23.66
N ASP A 12 7.45 -19.97 -22.66
CA ASP A 12 7.23 -20.89 -21.54
C ASP A 12 6.08 -20.38 -20.65
N GLU A 13 5.18 -21.28 -20.28
CA GLU A 13 3.96 -20.93 -19.55
C GLU A 13 4.24 -20.48 -18.13
N ASN A 14 5.17 -21.14 -17.44
CA ASN A 14 5.50 -20.82 -16.04
C ASN A 14 6.27 -19.51 -15.95
N GLU A 15 7.25 -19.30 -16.83
CA GLU A 15 7.99 -18.04 -16.92
C GLU A 15 7.05 -16.88 -17.28
N ARG A 16 6.15 -17.07 -18.25
CA ARG A 16 5.15 -16.07 -18.63
C ARG A 16 4.23 -15.73 -17.47
N HIS A 17 3.75 -16.74 -16.75
CA HIS A 17 2.93 -16.53 -15.55
C HIS A 17 3.69 -15.72 -14.50
N ALA A 18 4.94 -16.08 -14.20
CA ALA A 18 5.78 -15.36 -13.25
C ALA A 18 6.02 -13.90 -13.68
N MET A 19 6.34 -13.64 -14.96
CA MET A 19 6.49 -12.28 -15.49
C MET A 19 5.22 -11.44 -15.31
N LEU A 20 4.06 -12.02 -15.64
CA LEU A 20 2.77 -11.35 -15.51
C LEU A 20 2.39 -11.10 -14.05
N ARG A 21 2.72 -12.03 -13.13
CA ARG A 21 2.50 -11.84 -11.69
C ARG A 21 3.41 -10.78 -11.09
N THR A 22 4.66 -10.70 -11.53
CA THR A 22 5.57 -9.61 -11.13
C THR A 22 5.05 -8.26 -11.61
N TYR A 23 4.52 -8.18 -12.83
CA TYR A 23 4.05 -6.91 -13.38
C TYR A 23 2.66 -6.49 -12.87
N PHE A 24 1.73 -7.43 -12.73
CA PHE A 24 0.36 -7.23 -12.23
C PHE A 24 0.15 -7.93 -10.89
N CYS A 25 0.88 -7.52 -9.84
CA CYS A 25 0.86 -8.17 -8.52
C CYS A 25 -0.56 -8.38 -7.95
N ASP A 26 -1.46 -7.42 -8.14
CA ASP A 26 -2.78 -7.40 -7.51
C ASP A 26 -3.88 -8.03 -8.37
N LYS A 27 -3.63 -8.21 -9.67
CA LYS A 27 -4.61 -8.73 -10.64
C LYS A 27 -4.17 -10.07 -11.21
N ASP A 28 -5.11 -10.85 -11.71
CA ASP A 28 -4.82 -11.94 -12.62
C ASP A 28 -4.70 -11.37 -14.02
N ALA A 29 -3.60 -11.68 -14.71
CA ALA A 29 -3.40 -11.33 -16.11
C ALA A 29 -3.35 -12.63 -16.93
N LEU A 30 -4.43 -12.90 -17.67
CA LEU A 30 -4.56 -14.07 -18.52
C LEU A 30 -4.10 -13.73 -19.95
N PRO A 31 -3.02 -14.34 -20.45
CA PRO A 31 -2.57 -14.12 -21.82
C PRO A 31 -3.34 -15.00 -22.81
N ILE A 32 -4.07 -14.37 -23.71
CA ILE A 32 -4.81 -14.99 -24.81
C ILE A 32 -3.99 -14.85 -26.10
N PRO A 33 -3.62 -15.95 -26.79
CA PRO A 33 -2.86 -15.85 -28.04
C PRO A 33 -3.59 -15.00 -29.09
N ALA A 34 -2.88 -14.06 -29.71
CA ALA A 34 -3.38 -13.19 -30.77
C ALA A 34 -2.36 -13.08 -31.91
N GLN A 35 -2.75 -12.52 -33.05
CA GLN A 35 -1.82 -12.34 -34.17
C GLN A 35 -0.71 -11.36 -33.77
N GLY A 36 0.53 -11.86 -33.71
CA GLY A 36 1.72 -11.07 -33.37
C GLY A 36 2.00 -10.91 -31.87
N GLY A 37 1.24 -11.57 -30.99
CA GLY A 37 1.44 -11.46 -29.55
C GLY A 37 0.32 -12.03 -28.71
N TRP A 38 -0.02 -11.31 -27.64
CA TRP A 38 -0.93 -11.73 -26.59
C TRP A 38 -1.93 -10.62 -26.31
N GLU A 39 -3.21 -10.95 -26.20
CA GLU A 39 -4.20 -10.10 -25.57
C GLU A 39 -4.29 -10.46 -24.09
N LEU A 40 -4.08 -9.49 -23.22
CA LEU A 40 -4.20 -9.67 -21.78
C LEU A 40 -5.62 -9.32 -21.32
N GLU A 41 -6.26 -10.29 -20.68
CA GLU A 41 -7.44 -10.10 -19.87
C GLU A 41 -7.03 -9.92 -18.40
N LEU A 42 -7.45 -8.81 -17.80
CA LEU A 42 -7.12 -8.48 -16.41
C LEU A 42 -8.36 -8.63 -15.54
N ALA A 43 -8.26 -9.43 -14.49
CA ALA A 43 -9.34 -9.65 -13.53
C ALA A 43 -8.83 -9.50 -12.09
N TRP A 44 -9.71 -9.11 -11.18
CA TRP A 44 -9.41 -9.28 -9.76
C TRP A 44 -9.53 -10.76 -9.40
N PRO A 45 -8.67 -11.27 -8.51
CA PRO A 45 -8.67 -12.68 -8.18
C PRO A 45 -9.94 -13.08 -7.43
N THR A 46 -10.59 -14.13 -7.92
CA THR A 46 -11.79 -14.70 -7.28
C THR A 46 -11.57 -16.13 -6.80
N GLY A 47 -10.41 -16.73 -7.10
CA GLY A 47 -10.09 -18.11 -6.79
C GLY A 47 -9.56 -18.27 -5.38
N LYS A 48 -10.06 -19.28 -4.65
CA LYS A 48 -9.59 -19.60 -3.29
C LYS A 48 -8.10 -19.87 -3.22
N ASP A 49 -7.51 -20.45 -4.28
CA ASP A 49 -6.09 -20.80 -4.33
C ASP A 49 -5.17 -19.57 -4.34
N ARG A 50 -5.70 -18.37 -4.63
CA ARG A 50 -4.96 -17.11 -4.51
C ARG A 50 -4.85 -16.62 -3.07
N HIS A 51 -5.65 -17.16 -2.16
CA HIS A 51 -5.73 -16.71 -0.78
C HIS A 51 -5.18 -17.78 0.16
N VAL A 52 -4.01 -17.48 0.71
CA VAL A 52 -3.23 -18.40 1.55
C VAL A 52 -3.78 -18.57 2.97
N ASP A 53 -4.71 -17.70 3.37
CA ASP A 53 -5.31 -17.69 4.68
C ASP A 53 -6.55 -18.63 4.78
N PRO A 54 -6.46 -19.74 5.54
CA PRO A 54 -7.57 -20.67 5.71
C PRO A 54 -8.74 -20.10 6.53
N ALA A 55 -8.51 -19.05 7.30
CA ALA A 55 -9.53 -18.36 8.10
C ALA A 55 -10.17 -17.17 7.36
N LEU A 56 -9.83 -16.93 6.08
CA LEU A 56 -10.35 -15.78 5.33
C LEU A 56 -11.88 -15.68 5.34
N ASP A 57 -12.58 -16.81 5.19
CA ASP A 57 -14.04 -16.86 5.26
C ASP A 57 -14.58 -16.33 6.60
N GLN A 58 -13.84 -16.47 7.71
CA GLN A 58 -14.19 -15.89 9.01
C GLN A 58 -14.04 -14.36 9.00
N GLY A 59 -12.91 -13.85 8.51
CA GLY A 59 -12.66 -12.41 8.40
C GLY A 59 -13.70 -11.71 7.52
N LEU A 60 -14.04 -12.31 6.37
CA LEU A 60 -15.07 -11.76 5.46
C LEU A 60 -16.46 -11.72 6.09
N ARG A 61 -16.83 -12.74 6.88
CA ARG A 61 -18.09 -12.70 7.65
C ARG A 61 -18.11 -11.56 8.67
N TRP A 62 -16.98 -11.29 9.31
CA TRP A 62 -16.87 -10.19 10.27
C TRP A 62 -16.94 -8.82 9.59
N TRP A 63 -16.31 -8.65 8.42
CA TRP A 63 -16.23 -7.36 7.72
C TRP A 63 -17.60 -6.70 7.46
N ARG A 64 -18.65 -7.52 7.39
CA ARG A 64 -20.06 -7.18 7.09
C ARG A 64 -20.28 -6.85 5.62
N GLY A 65 -21.27 -7.52 5.03
CA GLY A 65 -21.54 -7.52 3.60
C GLY A 65 -21.27 -8.92 3.07
N ASN A 66 -22.17 -9.47 2.25
CA ASN A 66 -21.97 -10.76 1.58
C ASN A 66 -20.84 -10.62 0.53
N LEU A 67 -19.64 -10.21 0.95
CA LEU A 67 -18.48 -10.03 0.11
C LEU A 67 -18.02 -11.40 -0.35
N ASP A 68 -17.89 -11.54 -1.66
CA ASP A 68 -17.12 -12.63 -2.23
C ASP A 68 -15.64 -12.25 -2.32
N LEU A 69 -14.82 -13.20 -2.79
CA LEU A 69 -13.38 -12.98 -2.96
C LEU A 69 -13.08 -11.88 -3.98
N GLY A 70 -13.92 -11.72 -5.01
CA GLY A 70 -13.77 -10.70 -6.04
C GLY A 70 -14.10 -9.29 -5.56
N ASP A 71 -14.90 -9.17 -4.51
CA ASP A 71 -15.25 -7.88 -3.91
C ASP A 71 -14.17 -7.32 -2.97
N MET A 72 -13.28 -8.17 -2.45
CA MET A 72 -12.28 -7.78 -1.45
C MET A 72 -11.43 -6.56 -1.85
N PRO A 73 -10.93 -6.45 -3.10
CA PRO A 73 -10.15 -5.29 -3.52
C PRO A 73 -10.89 -3.96 -3.44
N PHE A 74 -12.22 -3.97 -3.32
CA PHE A 74 -13.05 -2.76 -3.25
C PHE A 74 -13.62 -2.50 -1.85
N ALA A 75 -13.46 -3.46 -0.93
CA ALA A 75 -14.03 -3.43 0.40
C ALA A 75 -13.36 -2.35 1.25
N ARG A 76 -14.13 -1.29 1.54
CA ARG A 76 -13.72 -0.17 2.39
C ARG A 76 -14.90 0.42 3.14
N ARG A 77 -14.66 0.96 4.34
CA ARG A 77 -15.62 1.72 5.15
C ARG A 77 -14.92 2.91 5.78
N ARG A 78 -15.61 4.06 5.85
CA ARG A 78 -15.08 5.27 6.48
C ARG A 78 -15.95 5.66 7.69
N GLU A 79 -15.29 5.96 8.80
CA GLU A 79 -15.88 6.48 10.03
C GLU A 79 -15.06 7.69 10.49
N GLY A 80 -15.60 8.90 10.26
CA GLY A 80 -14.86 10.14 10.51
C GLY A 80 -13.55 10.20 9.71
N LYS A 81 -12.43 10.38 10.41
CA LYS A 81 -11.08 10.43 9.83
C LYS A 81 -10.49 9.05 9.52
N ILE A 82 -11.13 7.96 9.95
CA ILE A 82 -10.61 6.60 9.78
C ILE A 82 -11.22 5.96 8.54
N LEU A 83 -10.39 5.70 7.54
CA LEU A 83 -10.69 4.74 6.47
C LEU A 83 -10.21 3.36 6.88
N THR A 84 -11.03 2.36 6.65
CA THR A 84 -10.69 0.96 6.88
C THR A 84 -10.92 0.21 5.59
N ALA A 85 -9.90 -0.47 5.10
CA ALA A 85 -9.94 -1.20 3.84
C ALA A 85 -9.35 -2.61 4.00
N LEU A 86 -9.74 -3.51 3.10
CA LEU A 86 -9.03 -4.77 2.97
C LEU A 86 -7.71 -4.59 2.21
N TYR A 87 -7.66 -3.71 1.21
CA TYR A 87 -6.47 -3.50 0.38
C TYR A 87 -5.85 -2.13 0.64
N ASP A 88 -4.53 -2.10 0.82
CA ASP A 88 -3.81 -0.88 1.19
C ASP A 88 -3.74 0.18 0.07
N THR A 89 -4.02 -0.21 -1.18
CA THR A 89 -4.20 0.74 -2.28
C THR A 89 -5.15 1.90 -1.97
N TRP A 90 -6.14 1.68 -1.10
CA TRP A 90 -7.12 2.69 -0.72
C TRP A 90 -6.57 3.78 0.20
N THR A 91 -5.39 3.61 0.79
CA THR A 91 -4.66 4.65 1.51
C THR A 91 -4.42 5.87 0.61
N LEU A 92 -4.01 5.67 -0.64
CA LEU A 92 -3.83 6.77 -1.59
C LEU A 92 -5.15 7.49 -1.91
N HIS A 93 -6.26 6.75 -2.02
CA HIS A 93 -7.58 7.35 -2.21
C HIS A 93 -7.98 8.19 -0.99
N SER A 94 -7.75 7.68 0.22
CA SER A 94 -7.97 8.41 1.48
C SER A 94 -7.23 9.75 1.50
N TRP A 95 -5.95 9.73 1.12
CA TRP A 95 -5.13 10.92 1.05
C TRP A 95 -5.57 11.87 -0.07
N SER A 96 -6.01 11.35 -1.21
CA SER A 96 -6.60 12.15 -2.29
C SER A 96 -7.86 12.88 -1.83
N GLU A 97 -8.75 12.20 -1.10
CA GLU A 97 -9.93 12.80 -0.48
C GLU A 97 -9.57 13.90 0.52
N TRP A 98 -8.51 13.70 1.32
CA TRP A 98 -7.99 14.75 2.20
C TRP A 98 -7.41 15.94 1.41
N LEU A 99 -6.69 15.68 0.32
CA LEU A 99 -6.14 16.72 -0.56
C LEU A 99 -7.22 17.55 -1.26
N GLU A 100 -8.33 16.93 -1.65
CA GLU A 100 -9.48 17.64 -2.23
C GLU A 100 -10.09 18.65 -1.25
N ARG A 101 -10.07 18.32 0.05
CA ARG A 101 -10.68 19.14 1.11
C ARG A 101 -9.72 20.10 1.80
N SER A 102 -8.42 19.92 1.63
CA SER A 102 -7.38 20.73 2.27
C SER A 102 -6.77 21.75 1.30
N ASP A 103 -6.22 22.83 1.84
CA ASP A 103 -5.45 23.81 1.07
C ASP A 103 -3.96 23.40 0.92
N ALA A 104 -3.64 22.11 1.13
CA ALA A 104 -2.27 21.63 1.11
C ALA A 104 -1.60 21.87 -0.25
N HIS A 105 -0.42 22.47 -0.23
CA HIS A 105 0.38 22.83 -1.39
C HIS A 105 1.63 21.95 -1.50
N PRO A 106 2.14 21.63 -2.71
CA PRO A 106 3.36 20.79 -2.88
C PRO A 106 4.61 21.23 -2.10
N SER A 107 4.65 22.48 -1.65
CA SER A 107 5.73 23.05 -0.83
C SER A 107 5.56 22.81 0.67
N ASP A 108 4.41 22.33 1.11
CA ASP A 108 4.09 22.14 2.51
C ASP A 108 4.80 20.90 3.04
N GLY A 109 5.24 20.97 4.30
CA GLY A 109 5.71 19.79 5.01
C GLY A 109 4.51 18.93 5.42
N ILE A 110 4.51 17.67 5.02
CA ILE A 110 3.54 16.66 5.44
C ILE A 110 4.32 15.52 6.08
N VAL A 111 3.82 15.01 7.21
CA VAL A 111 4.41 13.85 7.87
C VAL A 111 3.53 12.63 7.57
N ILE A 112 4.14 11.59 7.02
CA ILE A 112 3.48 10.30 6.80
C ILE A 112 3.99 9.34 7.87
N LEU A 113 3.10 8.94 8.76
CA LEU A 113 3.36 7.88 9.74
C LEU A 113 2.92 6.55 9.11
N HIS A 114 3.88 5.75 8.66
CA HIS A 114 3.69 4.48 7.97
C HIS A 114 3.99 3.33 8.94
N VAL A 115 2.96 2.61 9.40
CA VAL A 115 3.10 1.42 10.25
C VAL A 115 2.87 0.19 9.37
N ASP A 116 3.96 -0.48 8.98
CA ASP A 116 3.93 -1.48 7.91
C ASP A 116 5.16 -2.40 8.01
N ASP A 117 5.10 -3.58 7.40
CA ASP A 117 6.27 -4.44 7.16
C ASP A 117 6.97 -4.13 5.81
N HIS A 118 6.31 -3.35 4.95
CA HIS A 118 6.67 -3.01 3.57
C HIS A 118 6.89 -1.50 3.36
N ARG A 119 7.59 -1.17 2.27
CA ARG A 119 7.97 0.24 1.97
C ARG A 119 6.94 0.97 1.11
N ASP A 120 6.24 0.23 0.25
CA ASP A 120 5.17 0.74 -0.65
C ASP A 120 5.58 1.88 -1.61
N LEU A 121 6.89 1.94 -1.88
CA LEU A 121 7.55 2.85 -2.82
C LEU A 121 7.71 2.27 -4.23
N GLY A 122 6.99 1.20 -4.57
CA GLY A 122 7.00 0.61 -5.89
C GLY A 122 6.54 1.59 -6.98
N SER A 123 6.88 1.28 -8.23
CA SER A 123 6.52 2.08 -9.39
C SER A 123 5.14 1.69 -9.90
N PRO A 124 4.09 2.53 -9.70
CA PRO A 124 2.76 2.23 -10.20
C PRO A 124 2.75 2.26 -11.72
N ARG A 125 1.79 1.58 -12.32
CA ARG A 125 1.58 1.49 -13.77
C ARG A 125 0.87 2.75 -14.26
N LEU A 126 1.51 3.90 -14.07
CA LEU A 126 1.11 5.21 -14.58
C LEU A 126 2.14 5.69 -15.60
N PHE A 127 1.72 6.07 -16.80
CA PHE A 127 2.64 6.58 -17.82
C PHE A 127 2.70 8.11 -17.81
N LEU A 128 3.90 8.67 -18.00
CA LEU A 128 4.07 10.09 -18.27
C LEU A 128 3.75 10.39 -19.74
N ARG A 129 2.68 11.14 -20.00
CA ARG A 129 2.30 11.62 -21.32
C ARG A 129 2.00 13.11 -21.27
N ASP A 130 2.67 13.89 -22.12
CA ASP A 130 2.51 15.34 -22.20
C ASP A 130 2.62 16.05 -20.83
N GLY A 131 3.53 15.57 -19.98
CA GLY A 131 3.76 16.09 -18.64
C GLY A 131 2.70 15.70 -17.59
N LYS A 132 1.78 14.78 -17.92
CA LYS A 132 0.74 14.29 -17.02
C LYS A 132 0.81 12.79 -16.85
N TRP A 133 0.33 12.30 -15.71
CA TRP A 133 0.19 10.89 -15.45
C TRP A 133 -1.11 10.36 -16.08
N VAL A 134 -1.02 9.21 -16.72
CA VAL A 134 -2.17 8.45 -17.22
C VAL A 134 -2.09 7.01 -16.73
N ASP A 135 -3.22 6.43 -16.40
CA ASP A 135 -3.35 5.01 -16.10
C ASP A 135 -2.87 4.18 -17.30
N ALA A 136 -1.84 3.33 -17.14
CA ALA A 136 -1.27 2.54 -18.23
C ALA A 136 -2.23 1.46 -18.77
N ILE A 137 -3.24 1.09 -17.98
CA ILE A 137 -4.24 0.08 -18.30
C ILE A 137 -5.40 0.77 -19.02
N THR A 138 -6.05 1.75 -18.39
CA THR A 138 -7.27 2.37 -18.95
C THR A 138 -6.99 3.55 -19.89
N LEU A 139 -5.76 4.06 -19.91
CA LEU A 139 -5.31 5.28 -20.60
C LEU A 139 -6.05 6.55 -20.16
N GLN A 140 -6.78 6.49 -19.06
CA GLN A 140 -7.44 7.65 -18.47
C GLN A 140 -6.44 8.50 -17.70
N ALA A 141 -6.71 9.80 -17.60
CA ALA A 141 -5.89 10.70 -16.81
C ALA A 141 -5.91 10.31 -15.32
N PHE A 142 -4.74 10.41 -14.68
CA PHE A 142 -4.56 10.27 -13.25
C PHE A 142 -4.14 11.63 -12.67
N ASP A 143 -4.87 12.10 -11.66
CA ASP A 143 -4.54 13.28 -10.88
C ASP A 143 -4.79 12.99 -9.40
N LEU A 144 -3.75 13.07 -8.58
CA LEU A 144 -3.86 12.80 -7.16
C LEU A 144 -4.81 13.78 -6.43
N ARG A 145 -5.12 14.94 -7.02
CA ARG A 145 -6.13 15.88 -6.49
C ARG A 145 -7.56 15.59 -6.96
N ASP A 146 -7.75 14.60 -7.82
CA ASP A 146 -9.07 14.10 -8.24
C ASP A 146 -9.26 12.68 -7.68
N PRO A 147 -9.95 12.52 -6.52
CA PRO A 147 -10.18 11.21 -5.90
C PRO A 147 -10.83 10.20 -6.85
N ALA A 148 -11.72 10.66 -7.74
CA ALA A 148 -12.35 9.78 -8.71
C ALA A 148 -11.35 9.22 -9.72
N SER A 149 -10.30 9.97 -10.09
CA SER A 149 -9.24 9.45 -10.94
C SER A 149 -8.36 8.43 -10.22
N VAL A 150 -8.07 8.68 -8.93
CA VAL A 150 -7.31 7.75 -8.08
C VAL A 150 -8.07 6.43 -7.91
N GLU A 151 -9.37 6.50 -7.61
CA GLU A 151 -10.24 5.32 -7.53
C GLU A 151 -10.20 4.51 -8.82
N ARG A 152 -10.36 5.13 -10.00
CA ARG A 152 -10.32 4.41 -11.28
C ARG A 152 -8.99 3.71 -11.52
N SER A 153 -7.87 4.33 -11.14
CA SER A 153 -6.53 3.73 -11.27
C SER A 153 -6.25 2.64 -10.25
N ILE A 154 -6.87 2.68 -9.07
CA ILE A 154 -6.86 1.53 -8.13
C ILE A 154 -7.67 0.38 -8.72
N GLN A 155 -8.91 0.65 -9.16
CA GLN A 155 -9.82 -0.38 -9.69
C GLN A 155 -9.26 -1.08 -10.95
N SER A 156 -8.55 -0.35 -11.80
CA SER A 156 -7.86 -0.91 -12.97
C SER A 156 -6.66 -1.79 -12.59
N GLY A 157 -6.08 -1.58 -11.40
CA GLY A 157 -4.82 -2.17 -10.93
C GLY A 157 -3.58 -1.37 -11.34
N ALA A 158 -3.74 -0.17 -11.89
CA ALA A 158 -2.62 0.68 -12.26
C ALA A 158 -1.85 1.15 -11.02
N VAL A 159 -2.56 1.56 -9.96
CA VAL A 159 -1.99 1.77 -8.64
C VAL A 159 -2.22 0.52 -7.80
N GLY A 160 -1.13 -0.10 -7.36
CA GLY A 160 -1.14 -1.32 -6.55
C GLY A 160 -0.65 -1.13 -5.13
N MET A 161 -0.86 -2.13 -4.27
CA MET A 161 -0.60 -2.03 -2.82
C MET A 161 0.88 -1.69 -2.55
N GLY A 162 1.82 -2.35 -3.23
CA GLY A 162 3.24 -2.03 -3.06
C GLY A 162 3.71 -0.71 -3.70
N SER A 163 2.82 0.16 -4.19
CA SER A 163 3.17 1.36 -4.96
C SER A 163 2.33 2.61 -4.65
N PHE A 164 1.36 2.52 -3.73
CA PHE A 164 0.38 3.58 -3.54
C PHE A 164 1.01 4.88 -3.03
N MET A 165 2.15 4.82 -2.32
CA MET A 165 2.79 6.01 -1.75
C MET A 165 3.55 6.83 -2.81
N THR A 166 4.02 6.20 -3.89
CA THR A 166 4.83 6.85 -4.93
C THR A 166 4.15 8.08 -5.55
N PRO A 167 2.88 8.04 -6.01
CA PRO A 167 2.20 9.23 -6.54
C PRO A 167 2.12 10.39 -5.53
N PHE A 168 1.96 10.10 -4.24
CA PHE A 168 1.90 11.11 -3.20
C PHE A 168 3.24 11.84 -3.03
N LEU A 169 4.34 11.09 -2.99
CA LEU A 169 5.69 11.64 -2.85
C LEU A 169 6.16 12.40 -4.11
N HIS A 170 5.58 12.11 -5.28
CA HIS A 170 5.76 12.95 -6.48
C HIS A 170 5.08 14.32 -6.33
N LEU A 171 3.91 14.38 -5.69
CA LEU A 171 3.19 15.64 -5.45
C LEU A 171 3.79 16.43 -4.26
N PHE A 172 4.28 15.74 -3.23
CA PHE A 172 4.87 16.32 -2.02
C PHE A 172 6.32 15.86 -1.84
N PRO A 173 7.27 16.39 -2.64
CA PRO A 173 8.66 15.96 -2.60
C PRO A 173 9.40 16.33 -1.31
N GLN A 174 8.80 17.14 -0.44
CA GLN A 174 9.33 17.55 0.87
C GLN A 174 8.69 16.79 2.05
N ALA A 175 7.89 15.75 1.79
CA ALA A 175 7.28 14.96 2.85
C ALA A 175 8.33 14.29 3.76
N ASP A 176 7.96 14.06 5.02
CA ASP A 176 8.72 13.28 6.00
C ASP A 176 8.02 11.93 6.20
N VAL A 177 8.54 10.89 5.56
CA VAL A 177 8.03 9.52 5.67
C VAL A 177 8.71 8.85 6.86
N ARG A 178 7.90 8.46 7.85
CA ARG A 178 8.36 7.75 9.03
C ARG A 178 7.74 6.38 9.03
N HIS A 179 8.57 5.40 8.72
CA HIS A 179 8.20 4.01 8.63
C HIS A 179 8.58 3.27 9.92
N LEU A 180 7.56 2.89 10.69
CA LEU A 180 7.67 1.96 11.80
C LEU A 180 7.58 0.53 11.25
N CYS A 181 8.73 -0.14 11.20
CA CYS A 181 8.89 -1.48 10.66
C CYS A 181 9.61 -2.36 11.67
N GLN A 182 9.41 -3.67 11.70
CA GLN A 182 10.01 -4.52 12.73
C GLN A 182 10.86 -5.66 12.15
N PRO A 183 11.63 -6.39 12.99
CA PRO A 183 12.31 -7.58 12.54
C PRO A 183 11.29 -8.61 12.00
N PRO A 184 11.63 -9.36 10.93
CA PRO A 184 12.96 -9.44 10.33
C PRO A 184 13.32 -8.33 9.34
N LYS A 185 12.34 -7.57 8.82
CA LYS A 185 12.58 -6.59 7.72
C LYS A 185 13.45 -5.41 8.17
N THR A 186 13.23 -4.92 9.38
CA THR A 186 14.00 -3.78 9.94
C THR A 186 14.47 -4.07 11.36
N SER A 187 15.78 -4.12 11.57
CA SER A 187 16.42 -4.31 12.88
C SER A 187 17.17 -3.09 13.40
N VAL A 188 17.38 -2.08 12.55
CA VAL A 188 18.14 -0.86 12.87
C VAL A 188 17.45 0.36 12.30
N THR A 189 17.60 1.49 12.99
CA THR A 189 17.13 2.78 12.47
C THR A 189 17.99 3.21 11.28
N ARG A 190 17.33 3.56 10.18
CA ARG A 190 17.96 4.11 8.97
C ARG A 190 17.25 5.39 8.57
N ARG A 191 18.03 6.40 8.23
CA ARG A 191 17.54 7.66 7.69
C ARG A 191 18.21 7.91 6.35
N CYS A 192 17.40 8.21 5.35
CA CYS A 192 17.83 8.60 4.01
C CYS A 192 16.99 9.78 3.52
N SER A 193 17.44 10.42 2.45
CA SER A 193 16.58 11.29 1.67
C SER A 193 15.88 10.47 0.58
N PHE A 194 14.78 10.99 0.05
CA PHE A 194 14.16 10.40 -1.14
C PHE A 194 14.02 11.44 -2.25
N ARG A 195 13.96 10.93 -3.49
CA ARG A 195 13.75 11.75 -4.69
C ARG A 195 12.73 11.11 -5.61
N ALA A 196 11.78 11.92 -6.07
CA ALA A 196 10.88 11.58 -7.17
C ALA A 196 11.67 11.45 -8.48
N THR A 197 11.55 10.31 -9.13
CA THR A 197 12.21 9.96 -10.39
C THR A 197 11.25 9.21 -11.31
N THR A 198 11.76 8.73 -12.44
CA THR A 198 11.01 7.86 -13.34
C THR A 198 11.83 6.67 -13.77
N GLU A 199 11.17 5.55 -14.04
CA GLU A 199 11.77 4.36 -14.63
C GLU A 199 11.02 3.95 -15.91
N PRO A 200 11.69 3.31 -16.88
CA PRO A 200 10.99 2.78 -18.04
C PRO A 200 10.00 1.68 -17.62
N ASP A 201 8.89 1.62 -18.33
CA ASP A 201 8.04 0.44 -18.30
C ASP A 201 8.78 -0.77 -18.87
N THR A 202 8.34 -1.97 -18.50
CA THR A 202 9.00 -3.21 -18.90
C THR A 202 8.11 -4.15 -19.71
N LEU A 203 6.81 -3.84 -19.87
CA LEU A 203 5.86 -4.79 -20.46
C LEU A 203 4.86 -4.13 -21.42
N LEU A 204 4.00 -3.25 -20.92
CA LEU A 204 2.90 -2.66 -21.68
C LEU A 204 3.42 -1.68 -22.74
N ASP A 205 4.40 -0.85 -22.39
CA ASP A 205 5.02 0.11 -23.31
C ASP A 205 6.46 0.47 -22.87
N PRO A 206 7.49 -0.35 -23.20
CA PRO A 206 8.84 -0.21 -22.66
C PRO A 206 9.57 1.13 -22.86
N GLY A 207 9.06 2.01 -23.72
CA GLY A 207 9.57 3.37 -23.90
C GLY A 207 8.88 4.42 -23.01
N SER A 208 7.71 4.11 -22.46
CA SER A 208 6.97 4.99 -21.55
C SER A 208 7.61 5.01 -20.17
N LEU A 209 7.63 6.20 -19.56
CA LEU A 209 8.16 6.42 -18.21
C LEU A 209 7.06 6.25 -17.16
N ARG A 210 7.38 5.55 -16.07
CA ARG A 210 6.54 5.39 -14.88
C ARG A 210 7.13 6.16 -13.70
N PRO A 211 6.33 6.69 -12.77
CA PRO A 211 6.84 7.38 -11.59
C PRO A 211 7.52 6.36 -10.66
N ALA A 212 8.66 6.75 -10.10
CA ALA A 212 9.41 5.95 -9.14
C ALA A 212 9.97 6.84 -8.02
N ILE A 213 10.39 6.21 -6.92
CA ILE A 213 11.06 6.86 -5.79
C ILE A 213 12.43 6.22 -5.61
N GLU A 214 13.47 7.05 -5.57
CA GLU A 214 14.82 6.64 -5.23
C GLU A 214 15.14 7.05 -3.80
N LEU A 215 15.66 6.12 -2.99
CA LEU A 215 16.17 6.40 -1.64
C LEU A 215 17.69 6.61 -1.72
N GLN A 216 18.18 7.69 -1.13
CA GLN A 216 19.58 8.10 -1.18
C GLN A 216 20.13 8.30 0.24
N GLU A 217 21.26 7.68 0.57
CA GLU A 217 21.86 7.77 1.91
C GLU A 217 22.36 9.20 2.24
N GLU A 218 22.66 10.00 1.22
CA GLU A 218 23.12 11.37 1.35
C GLU A 218 21.97 12.39 1.24
N SER A 219 22.14 13.57 1.84
CA SER A 219 21.14 14.63 2.02
C SER A 219 20.80 15.43 0.75
N GLU A 220 20.81 14.80 -0.42
CA GLU A 220 20.55 15.49 -1.71
C GLU A 220 19.04 15.57 -2.05
N GLY A 221 18.20 14.71 -1.46
CA GLY A 221 16.76 14.76 -1.59
C GLY A 221 16.08 15.84 -0.74
N LEU A 222 14.92 16.34 -1.21
CA LEU A 222 14.11 17.33 -0.50
C LEU A 222 13.28 16.72 0.64
N GLY A 223 12.90 15.45 0.51
CA GLY A 223 12.09 14.70 1.47
C GLY A 223 12.94 13.75 2.30
N THR A 224 12.43 13.36 3.47
CA THR A 224 13.12 12.46 4.40
C THR A 224 12.38 11.13 4.48
N TYR A 225 13.13 10.03 4.59
CA TYR A 225 12.61 8.71 4.87
C TYR A 225 13.36 8.12 6.08
N LEU A 226 12.62 7.83 7.15
CA LEU A 226 13.11 7.22 8.38
C LEU A 226 12.46 5.84 8.54
N ALA A 227 13.23 4.76 8.44
CA ALA A 227 12.78 3.43 8.84
C ALA A 227 13.35 3.08 10.21
N THR A 228 12.52 2.62 11.15
CA THR A 228 12.96 2.26 12.50
C THR A 228 12.05 1.22 13.15
N PRO A 229 12.60 0.32 13.99
CA PRO A 229 11.79 -0.55 14.85
C PRO A 229 11.40 0.09 16.19
N ASP A 230 11.85 1.32 16.45
CA ASP A 230 11.68 2.01 17.73
C ASP A 230 10.57 3.07 17.65
N MET A 231 9.49 2.86 18.40
CA MET A 231 8.30 3.73 18.41
C MET A 231 8.61 5.17 18.86
N ASP A 232 9.49 5.35 19.85
CA ASP A 232 9.79 6.69 20.35
C ASP A 232 10.63 7.48 19.33
N THR A 233 11.58 6.82 18.66
CA THR A 233 12.36 7.37 17.54
C THR A 233 11.46 7.70 16.36
N TRP A 234 10.51 6.82 16.05
CA TRP A 234 9.51 7.03 14.99
C TRP A 234 8.70 8.31 15.22
N LEU A 235 8.33 8.61 16.47
CA LEU A 235 7.50 9.77 16.82
C LEU A 235 8.31 11.02 17.26
N ALA A 236 9.64 10.93 17.31
CA ALA A 236 10.49 12.00 17.84
C ALA A 236 10.56 13.22 16.92
N GLY A 237 10.33 14.42 17.46
CA GLY A 237 10.56 15.68 16.74
C GLY A 237 9.61 15.93 15.56
N ILE A 238 8.40 15.37 15.57
CA ILE A 238 7.33 15.77 14.65
C ILE A 238 6.87 17.18 15.02
N GLY A 239 7.01 18.14 14.10
CA GLY A 239 6.56 19.53 14.28
C GLY A 239 5.05 19.70 14.07
N ASP A 240 4.61 20.93 13.81
CA ASP A 240 3.18 21.26 13.71
C ASP A 240 2.54 20.94 12.35
N GLN A 241 3.23 20.18 11.50
CA GLN A 241 2.74 19.78 10.18
C GLN A 241 1.51 18.84 10.27
N PRO A 242 0.65 18.82 9.23
CA PRO A 242 -0.34 17.76 9.05
C PRO A 242 0.29 16.37 9.08
N VAL A 243 -0.37 15.45 9.78
CA VAL A 243 0.05 14.06 9.90
C VAL A 243 -0.98 13.14 9.26
N LEU A 244 -0.52 12.31 8.33
CA LEU A 244 -1.30 11.23 7.73
C LEU A 244 -0.80 9.91 8.34
N LEU A 245 -1.69 9.16 8.98
CA LEU A 245 -1.36 7.88 9.60
C LEU A 245 -1.85 6.74 8.72
N HIS A 246 -0.93 5.89 8.32
CA HIS A 246 -1.20 4.63 7.65
C HIS A 246 -0.82 3.46 8.57
N ILE A 247 -1.71 2.48 8.70
CA ILE A 247 -1.51 1.25 9.45
C ILE A 247 -1.88 0.07 8.54
N ASP A 248 -0.88 -0.63 8.03
CA ASP A 248 -1.06 -1.99 7.54
C ASP A 248 -1.03 -2.93 8.76
N MET A 249 -2.04 -3.78 8.85
CA MET A 249 -2.16 -4.75 9.93
C MET A 249 -1.09 -5.84 9.85
N ASP A 250 -0.46 -6.04 8.68
CA ASP A 250 0.65 -6.98 8.51
C ASP A 250 1.86 -6.62 9.39
N TYR A 251 2.01 -5.34 9.75
CA TYR A 251 2.98 -4.90 10.74
C TYR A 251 2.82 -5.68 12.04
N PHE A 252 1.61 -6.00 12.49
CA PHE A 252 1.41 -6.70 13.76
C PHE A 252 1.58 -8.21 13.66
N ASN A 253 1.24 -8.80 12.51
CA ASN A 253 1.44 -10.21 12.20
C ASN A 253 1.48 -10.38 10.67
N ASN A 254 2.61 -10.83 10.14
CA ASN A 254 2.80 -11.12 8.71
C ASN A 254 3.08 -12.62 8.51
N ARG A 255 2.24 -13.47 9.12
CA ARG A 255 2.40 -14.94 9.06
C ARG A 255 2.52 -15.44 7.64
N TYR A 256 1.70 -14.89 6.74
CA TYR A 256 1.56 -15.37 5.39
C TYR A 256 2.54 -14.70 4.41
N ASP A 257 2.74 -13.38 4.49
CA ASP A 257 3.61 -12.60 3.58
C ASP A 257 3.32 -12.88 2.10
N GLY A 258 2.05 -13.12 1.76
CA GLY A 258 1.62 -13.49 0.41
C GLY A 258 2.07 -14.87 -0.08
N ASP A 259 2.62 -15.73 0.79
CA ASP A 259 3.25 -17.01 0.43
C ASP A 259 2.52 -18.22 1.02
N SER A 260 2.13 -19.18 0.18
CA SER A 260 1.51 -20.43 0.62
C SER A 260 2.47 -21.37 1.37
N ASP A 261 3.77 -21.24 1.14
CA ASP A 261 4.83 -22.05 1.75
C ASP A 261 5.38 -21.43 3.04
N TRP A 262 4.63 -20.49 3.63
CA TRP A 262 5.05 -19.71 4.79
C TRP A 262 5.54 -20.54 5.98
N LYS A 263 5.04 -21.77 6.16
CA LYS A 263 5.42 -22.70 7.23
C LYS A 263 6.89 -23.14 7.17
N THR A 264 7.53 -23.01 6.01
CA THR A 264 8.91 -23.44 5.79
C THR A 264 9.92 -22.29 5.88
N ARG A 265 9.44 -21.05 6.04
CA ARG A 265 10.28 -19.86 6.13
C ARG A 265 10.99 -19.82 7.48
N SER A 266 12.26 -19.41 7.46
CA SER A 266 13.10 -19.34 8.67
C SER A 266 12.75 -18.15 9.57
N GLU A 267 12.22 -17.08 9.00
CA GLU A 267 11.90 -15.83 9.70
C GLU A 267 10.44 -15.46 9.41
N VAL A 268 9.53 -15.94 10.26
CA VAL A 268 8.09 -15.68 10.16
C VAL A 268 7.67 -14.75 11.29
N LEU A 269 6.98 -13.67 10.94
CA LEU A 269 6.32 -12.80 11.92
C LEU A 269 4.93 -13.38 12.25
N ASP A 270 4.88 -14.39 13.12
CA ASP A 270 3.62 -15.01 13.59
C ASP A 270 3.49 -14.96 15.12
N PRO A 271 3.36 -13.75 15.71
CA PRO A 271 3.07 -13.62 17.13
C PRO A 271 1.66 -14.12 17.48
N ASP A 272 1.47 -14.54 18.73
CA ASP A 272 0.14 -14.89 19.24
C ASP A 272 -0.79 -13.67 19.36
N SER A 273 -2.09 -13.91 19.47
CA SER A 273 -3.11 -12.83 19.52
C SER A 273 -2.89 -11.87 20.69
N ARG A 274 -2.37 -12.36 21.81
CA ARG A 274 -2.04 -11.53 22.97
C ARG A 274 -0.93 -10.55 22.63
N SER A 275 0.14 -11.01 22.01
CA SER A 275 1.30 -10.20 21.61
C SER A 275 0.91 -9.17 20.54
N VAL A 276 0.06 -9.56 19.59
CA VAL A 276 -0.56 -8.63 18.61
C VAL A 276 -1.30 -7.52 19.34
N GLY A 277 -2.16 -7.88 20.29
CA GLY A 277 -2.92 -6.91 21.07
C GLY A 277 -2.05 -5.99 21.94
N GLU A 278 -1.02 -6.53 22.60
CA GLU A 278 -0.06 -5.73 23.37
C GLU A 278 0.70 -4.74 22.49
N ARG A 279 0.99 -5.10 21.22
CA ARG A 279 1.64 -4.20 20.25
C ARG A 279 0.70 -3.10 19.75
N ILE A 280 -0.57 -3.41 19.52
CA ILE A 280 -1.61 -2.41 19.18
C ILE A 280 -1.75 -1.38 20.31
N ASP A 281 -1.81 -1.83 21.57
CA ASP A 281 -1.87 -0.93 22.72
C ASP A 281 -0.60 -0.07 22.84
N ALA A 282 0.57 -0.64 22.58
CA ALA A 282 1.81 0.10 22.61
C ALA A 282 1.82 1.23 21.55
N LEU A 283 1.30 0.95 20.35
CA LEU A 283 1.18 1.93 19.27
C LEU A 283 0.28 3.09 19.67
N THR A 284 -0.95 2.79 20.09
CA THR A 284 -1.94 3.83 20.45
C THR A 284 -1.50 4.62 21.68
N ALA A 285 -0.91 3.96 22.69
CA ALA A 285 -0.31 4.64 23.83
C ALA A 285 0.83 5.57 23.41
N ALA A 286 1.67 5.19 22.43
CA ALA A 286 2.75 6.04 21.94
C ALA A 286 2.20 7.28 21.19
N LEU A 287 1.21 7.10 20.32
CA LEU A 287 0.53 8.20 19.63
C LEU A 287 -0.10 9.18 20.64
N ALA A 288 -0.75 8.67 21.69
CA ALA A 288 -1.33 9.48 22.76
C ALA A 288 -0.27 10.25 23.56
N ARG A 289 0.82 9.59 23.98
CA ARG A 289 1.94 10.22 24.71
C ARG A 289 2.57 11.38 23.94
N HIS A 290 2.66 11.27 22.62
CA HIS A 290 3.23 12.29 21.74
C HIS A 290 2.21 13.37 21.30
N ALA A 291 0.98 13.33 21.84
CA ALA A 291 -0.08 14.31 21.59
C ALA A 291 -0.30 14.60 20.09
N LEU A 292 -0.37 13.55 19.28
CA LEU A 292 -0.53 13.68 17.82
C LEU A 292 -1.98 13.85 17.37
N GLY A 293 -2.96 13.56 18.22
CA GLY A 293 -4.37 13.46 17.85
C GLY A 293 -4.94 14.64 17.05
N GLN A 294 -4.68 15.87 17.50
CA GLN A 294 -5.17 17.07 16.79
C GLN A 294 -4.51 17.29 15.42
N ARG A 295 -3.34 16.68 15.18
CA ARG A 295 -2.58 16.78 13.92
C ARG A 295 -2.84 15.61 12.97
N LEU A 296 -3.46 14.54 13.45
CA LEU A 296 -3.88 13.42 12.61
C LEU A 296 -5.05 13.88 11.74
N GLU A 297 -4.76 14.18 10.47
CA GLU A 297 -5.76 14.67 9.53
C GLU A 297 -6.54 13.54 8.88
N ASP A 298 -5.88 12.41 8.64
CA ASP A 298 -6.48 11.20 8.07
C ASP A 298 -5.76 9.96 8.60
N VAL A 299 -6.52 8.88 8.81
CA VAL A 299 -6.03 7.59 9.29
C VAL A 299 -6.54 6.50 8.35
N THR A 300 -5.65 5.67 7.82
CA THR A 300 -6.03 4.47 7.08
C THR A 300 -5.57 3.21 7.81
N ILE A 301 -6.45 2.21 7.87
CA ILE A 301 -6.18 0.88 8.41
C ILE A 301 -6.44 -0.14 7.29
N ALA A 302 -5.41 -0.88 6.88
CA ALA A 302 -5.47 -1.91 5.84
C ALA A 302 -5.29 -3.31 6.43
N PHE A 303 -6.20 -4.24 6.15
CA PHE A 303 -6.15 -5.61 6.70
C PHE A 303 -5.31 -6.59 5.87
N SER A 304 -4.91 -6.21 4.67
CA SER A 304 -4.04 -6.97 3.76
C SER A 304 -4.30 -8.49 3.75
N PRO A 305 -5.45 -8.96 3.22
CA PRO A 305 -5.78 -10.38 3.12
C PRO A 305 -4.67 -11.18 2.43
N GLY A 306 -4.24 -12.26 3.09
CA GLY A 306 -3.08 -13.03 2.64
C GLY A 306 -1.75 -12.57 3.23
N PHE A 307 -1.75 -11.56 4.11
CA PHE A 307 -0.64 -11.12 4.94
C PHE A 307 -1.02 -11.21 6.42
N PHE A 308 -1.98 -10.38 6.87
CA PHE A 308 -2.48 -10.37 8.25
C PHE A 308 -3.62 -11.39 8.47
N PRO A 309 -3.52 -12.29 9.47
CA PRO A 309 -4.48 -13.38 9.63
C PRO A 309 -5.92 -12.96 9.95
N ALA A 310 -6.86 -13.48 9.16
CA ALA A 310 -8.28 -13.18 9.21
C ALA A 310 -8.96 -13.53 10.53
N GLU A 311 -8.46 -14.54 11.25
CA GLU A 311 -8.98 -14.86 12.58
C GLU A 311 -8.68 -13.76 13.63
N LEU A 312 -7.72 -12.87 13.37
CA LEU A 312 -7.33 -11.77 14.25
C LEU A 312 -8.03 -10.45 13.93
N TRP A 313 -8.67 -10.33 12.75
CA TRP A 313 -9.17 -9.06 12.23
C TRP A 313 -10.12 -8.34 13.19
N GLN A 314 -11.11 -9.05 13.72
CA GLN A 314 -12.12 -8.46 14.59
C GLN A 314 -11.52 -7.89 15.89
N GLU A 315 -10.76 -8.70 16.62
CA GLU A 315 -10.18 -8.30 17.91
C GLU A 315 -9.19 -7.14 17.72
N ALA A 316 -8.40 -7.20 16.66
CA ALA A 316 -7.43 -6.16 16.34
C ALA A 316 -8.10 -4.83 15.94
N ASP A 317 -9.15 -4.86 15.10
CA ASP A 317 -9.94 -3.66 14.75
C ASP A 317 -10.56 -3.02 15.98
N GLU A 318 -11.24 -3.80 16.82
CA GLU A 318 -11.93 -3.31 18.02
C GLU A 318 -10.95 -2.65 18.99
N ARG A 319 -9.77 -3.25 19.16
CA ARG A 319 -8.73 -2.74 20.07
C ARG A 319 -8.06 -1.49 19.51
N LEU A 320 -7.70 -1.50 18.23
CA LEU A 320 -7.07 -0.35 17.57
C LEU A 320 -8.01 0.85 17.53
N ARG A 321 -9.29 0.65 17.16
CA ARG A 321 -10.30 1.72 17.17
C ARG A 321 -10.46 2.35 18.53
N ARG A 322 -10.58 1.54 19.59
CA ARG A 322 -10.70 2.06 20.96
C ARG A 322 -9.53 2.99 21.32
N GLY A 323 -8.30 2.59 20.99
CA GLY A 323 -7.13 3.42 21.24
C GLY A 323 -7.08 4.69 20.37
N LEU A 324 -7.55 4.63 19.12
CA LEU A 324 -7.62 5.79 18.23
C LEU A 324 -8.75 6.77 18.63
N GLU A 325 -9.89 6.29 19.11
CA GLU A 325 -11.00 7.11 19.61
C GLU A 325 -10.62 7.98 20.81
N GLU A 326 -9.65 7.54 21.63
CA GLU A 326 -9.12 8.34 22.74
C GLU A 326 -8.17 9.46 22.28
N ILE A 327 -7.70 9.39 21.02
CA ILE A 327 -6.68 10.28 20.46
C ILE A 327 -7.31 11.33 19.52
N LEU A 328 -8.28 10.93 18.68
CA LEU A 328 -8.88 11.75 17.62
C LEU A 328 -9.98 12.69 18.14
#